data_AF-A0A2V1CNM4-F1
#
_entry.id   AF-A0A2V1CNM4-F1
#
_cell.length_a   1.000
_cell.length_b   1.000
_cell.length_c   1.000
_cell.angle_alpha   90.00
_cell.angle_beta   90.00
_cell.angle_gamma   90.00
#
_symmetry.space_group_name_H-M   'P 1'
#
loop_
_entity.id
_entity.type
_entity.pdbx_description
1 polymer ?
#
loop_
_entity_poly.entity_id
_entity_poly.type
_entity_poly.pdbx_seq_one_letter_code
_entity_poly.pdbx_strand_id
1 'polypeptide(L)'
;MATDIQQTPFVKQLAANDRPTRDAALSSLRTYLSGRRELPALELLKLWKGLFYCMWMSDRPRTQQALADSLADLVSVLPSPSVVPFLRAFWQTMQREWTNIDVLRMEKFLLLVRRYLGATFKVLKEGGWEEGLVKSHVELLLEVPCNVTEVRVPNGMRFHVIDIYVDELERVELLEEGKEEILERVLEPLRALQKGSPTKPVRVKAKEALEDERL
;
A
#
# COMPACT_ATOMS: atom_id res chain seq x y z
N MET A 1 19.90 -20.19 7.54
CA MET A 1 20.41 -19.45 6.37
C MET A 1 19.22 -18.98 5.57
N ALA A 2 18.91 -17.68 5.57
CA ALA A 2 17.81 -17.16 4.78
C ALA A 2 18.21 -17.25 3.30
N THR A 3 17.51 -18.10 2.54
CA THR A 3 17.64 -18.15 1.08
C THR A 3 17.37 -16.75 0.51
N ASP A 4 18.35 -16.20 -0.19
CA ASP A 4 18.30 -14.90 -0.87
C ASP A 4 17.12 -14.92 -1.88
N ILE A 5 16.23 -13.92 -1.83
CA ILE A 5 15.08 -13.86 -2.74
C ILE A 5 15.56 -13.72 -4.19
N GLN A 6 16.77 -13.20 -4.43
CA GLN A 6 17.36 -13.14 -5.77
C GLN A 6 17.70 -14.51 -6.34
N GLN A 7 17.88 -15.53 -5.49
CA GLN A 7 18.04 -16.91 -5.93
C GLN A 7 16.70 -17.57 -6.30
N THR A 8 15.57 -16.90 -6.01
CA THR A 8 14.27 -17.37 -6.47
C THR A 8 14.01 -16.91 -7.91
N PRO A 9 13.82 -17.84 -8.87
CA PRO A 9 13.73 -17.50 -10.30
C PRO A 9 12.60 -16.52 -10.63
N PHE A 10 11.51 -16.55 -9.86
CA PHE A 10 10.29 -15.79 -10.14
C PHE A 10 10.47 -14.28 -9.97
N VAL A 11 11.39 -13.79 -9.13
CA VAL A 11 11.53 -12.34 -8.87
C VAL A 11 11.95 -11.58 -10.14
N LYS A 12 12.85 -12.18 -10.95
CA LYS A 12 13.22 -11.62 -12.26
C LYS A 12 12.08 -11.75 -13.28
N GLN A 13 11.30 -12.82 -13.19
CA GLN A 13 10.17 -13.09 -14.09
C GLN A 13 8.99 -12.14 -13.88
N LEU A 14 8.86 -11.49 -12.72
CA LEU A 14 7.85 -10.45 -12.49
C LEU A 14 7.99 -9.26 -13.45
N ALA A 15 9.20 -9.00 -13.97
CA ALA A 15 9.47 -7.96 -14.95
C ALA A 15 9.63 -8.50 -16.38
N ALA A 16 9.21 -9.75 -16.65
CA ALA A 16 9.27 -10.32 -18.00
C ALA A 16 8.36 -9.56 -18.99
N ASN A 17 8.70 -9.58 -20.27
CA ASN A 17 7.96 -8.86 -21.31
C ASN A 17 6.59 -9.50 -21.60
N ASP A 18 6.50 -10.83 -21.55
CA ASP A 18 5.25 -11.54 -21.80
C ASP A 18 4.42 -11.71 -20.53
N ARG A 19 3.11 -11.56 -20.67
CA ARG A 19 2.16 -11.70 -19.57
C ARG A 19 2.14 -13.11 -18.94
N PRO A 20 2.13 -14.21 -19.71
CA PRO A 20 2.07 -15.56 -19.11
C PRO A 20 3.18 -15.83 -18.11
N THR A 21 4.41 -15.39 -18.40
CA THR A 21 5.54 -15.52 -17.47
C THR A 21 5.33 -14.71 -16.19
N ARG A 22 4.82 -13.47 -16.29
CA ARG A 22 4.53 -12.66 -15.11
C ARG A 22 3.40 -13.24 -14.26
N ASP A 23 2.33 -13.73 -14.89
CA ASP A 23 1.18 -14.33 -14.21
C ASP A 23 1.61 -15.60 -13.44
N ALA A 24 2.45 -16.45 -14.06
CA ALA A 24 3.03 -17.63 -13.40
C ALA A 24 3.98 -17.27 -12.24
N ALA A 25 4.79 -16.22 -12.41
CA ALA A 25 5.66 -15.70 -11.37
C ALA A 25 4.87 -15.16 -10.17
N LEU A 26 3.77 -14.45 -10.41
CA LEU A 26 2.89 -13.93 -9.35
C LEU A 26 2.19 -15.06 -8.59
N SER A 27 1.74 -16.11 -9.27
CA SER A 27 1.17 -17.31 -8.63
C SER A 27 2.20 -18.02 -7.73
N SER A 28 3.44 -18.16 -8.23
CA SER A 28 4.55 -18.72 -7.46
C SER A 28 4.88 -17.87 -6.24
N LEU A 29 4.88 -16.53 -6.40
CA LEU A 29 5.11 -15.59 -5.31
C LEU A 29 4.03 -15.70 -4.23
N ARG A 30 2.75 -15.81 -4.60
CA ARG A 30 1.65 -15.96 -3.64
C ARG A 30 1.86 -17.17 -2.74
N THR A 31 2.23 -18.31 -3.35
CA THR A 31 2.54 -19.55 -2.61
C THR A 31 3.75 -19.33 -1.69
N TYR A 32 4.81 -18.71 -2.21
CA TYR A 32 6.02 -18.43 -1.45
C TYR A 32 5.79 -17.53 -0.23
N LEU A 33 5.01 -16.47 -0.38
CA LEU A 33 4.70 -15.53 0.70
C LEU A 33 3.84 -16.17 1.79
N SER A 34 2.94 -17.09 1.43
CA SER A 34 2.08 -17.77 2.43
C SER A 34 2.84 -18.63 3.44
N GLY A 35 4.01 -19.16 3.05
CA GLY A 35 4.82 -20.04 3.90
C GLY A 35 5.94 -19.35 4.67
N ARG A 36 6.23 -18.06 4.40
CA ARG A 36 7.45 -17.39 4.89
C ARG A 36 7.10 -16.27 5.87
N ARG A 37 7.50 -16.44 7.13
CA ARG A 37 7.21 -15.50 8.23
C ARG A 37 8.18 -14.32 8.31
N GLU A 38 9.41 -14.49 7.82
CA GLU A 38 10.46 -13.48 7.92
C GLU A 38 11.13 -13.28 6.57
N LEU A 39 11.08 -12.04 6.09
CA LEU A 39 11.77 -11.57 4.91
C LEU A 39 12.57 -10.32 5.29
N PRO A 40 13.89 -10.29 5.06
CA PRO A 40 14.67 -9.09 5.30
C PRO A 40 14.13 -7.90 4.50
N ALA A 41 14.19 -6.70 5.08
CA ALA A 41 13.66 -5.48 4.45
C ALA A 41 14.22 -5.23 3.04
N LEU A 42 15.51 -5.51 2.83
CA LEU A 42 16.15 -5.38 1.51
C LEU A 42 15.54 -6.34 0.48
N GLU A 43 15.19 -7.55 0.88
CA GLU A 43 14.58 -8.56 0.01
C GLU A 43 13.15 -8.16 -0.37
N LEU A 44 12.40 -7.61 0.58
CA LEU A 44 11.07 -7.04 0.34
C LEU A 44 11.13 -5.85 -0.63
N LEU A 45 12.12 -4.97 -0.51
CA LEU A 45 12.33 -3.85 -1.44
C LEU A 45 12.68 -4.31 -2.85
N LYS A 46 13.52 -5.35 -2.98
CA LYS A 46 13.84 -5.96 -4.28
C LYS A 46 12.59 -6.60 -4.90
N LEU A 47 11.80 -7.31 -4.10
CA LEU A 47 10.54 -7.92 -4.53
C LEU A 47 9.57 -6.85 -5.03
N TRP A 48 9.39 -5.78 -4.26
CA TRP A 48 8.50 -4.69 -4.60
C TRP A 48 8.90 -3.93 -5.84
N LYS A 49 10.22 -3.80 -6.09
CA LYS A 49 10.70 -3.29 -7.38
C LYS A 49 10.24 -4.19 -8.54
N GLY A 50 10.28 -5.51 -8.38
CA GLY A 50 9.74 -6.46 -9.37
C GLY A 50 8.23 -6.31 -9.59
N LEU A 51 7.45 -6.22 -8.51
CA LEU A 51 5.99 -6.01 -8.56
C LEU A 51 5.61 -4.67 -9.21
N PHE A 52 6.35 -3.61 -8.92
CA PHE A 52 6.18 -2.31 -9.56
C PHE A 52 6.33 -2.41 -11.08
N TYR A 53 7.39 -3.09 -11.57
CA TYR A 53 7.56 -3.28 -13.01
C TYR A 53 6.56 -4.28 -13.61
N CYS A 54 6.05 -5.25 -12.84
CA CYS A 54 4.93 -6.08 -13.28
C CYS A 54 3.71 -5.22 -13.61
N MET A 55 3.37 -4.25 -12.75
CA MET A 55 2.31 -3.27 -13.01
C MET A 55 2.66 -2.33 -14.16
N TRP A 56 3.92 -1.88 -14.24
CA TRP A 56 4.42 -1.01 -15.30
C TRP A 56 4.20 -1.59 -16.70
N MET A 57 4.43 -2.90 -16.88
CA MET A 57 4.29 -3.62 -18.15
C MET A 57 2.86 -4.03 -18.49
N SER A 58 1.85 -3.64 -17.68
CA SER A 58 0.44 -3.91 -17.94
C SER A 58 -0.21 -2.72 -18.64
N ASP A 59 -0.63 -2.89 -19.90
CA ASP A 59 -1.15 -1.80 -20.74
C ASP A 59 -2.66 -1.83 -20.97
N ARG A 60 -3.31 -2.98 -20.77
CA ARG A 60 -4.75 -3.14 -21.03
C ARG A 60 -5.57 -2.82 -19.76
N PRO A 61 -6.59 -1.93 -19.81
CA PRO A 61 -7.31 -1.48 -18.62
C PRO A 61 -7.88 -2.61 -17.74
N ARG A 62 -8.56 -3.61 -18.34
CA ARG A 62 -9.09 -4.76 -17.58
C ARG A 62 -7.99 -5.59 -16.93
N THR A 63 -6.86 -5.75 -17.62
CA THR A 63 -5.69 -6.47 -17.10
C THR A 63 -5.03 -5.68 -15.97
N GLN A 64 -4.98 -4.35 -16.06
CA GLN A 64 -4.46 -3.49 -15.00
C GLN A 64 -5.31 -3.59 -13.72
N GLN A 65 -6.64 -3.57 -13.85
CA GLN A 65 -7.55 -3.75 -12.71
C GLN A 65 -7.35 -5.10 -12.03
N ALA A 66 -7.43 -6.20 -12.82
CA ALA A 66 -7.23 -7.55 -12.29
C ALA A 66 -5.84 -7.74 -11.67
N LEU A 67 -4.80 -7.11 -12.25
CA LEU A 67 -3.45 -7.16 -11.69
C LEU A 67 -3.36 -6.37 -10.38
N ALA A 68 -3.94 -5.17 -10.30
CA ALA A 68 -3.96 -4.38 -9.06
C ALA A 68 -4.65 -5.13 -7.92
N ASP A 69 -5.78 -5.80 -8.22
CA ASP A 69 -6.48 -6.68 -7.28
C ASP A 69 -5.58 -7.85 -6.85
N SER A 70 -4.98 -8.57 -7.82
CA SER A 70 -4.10 -9.72 -7.55
C SER A 70 -2.85 -9.34 -6.74
N LEU A 71 -2.29 -8.15 -6.97
CA LEU A 71 -1.17 -7.63 -6.21
C LEU A 71 -1.62 -7.31 -4.78
N ALA A 72 -2.73 -6.60 -4.59
CA ALA A 72 -3.21 -6.24 -3.25
C ALA A 72 -3.64 -7.46 -2.43
N ASP A 73 -4.19 -8.50 -3.08
CA ASP A 73 -4.55 -9.77 -2.45
C ASP A 73 -3.34 -10.49 -1.83
N LEU A 74 -2.10 -10.16 -2.24
CA LEU A 74 -0.89 -10.69 -1.58
C LEU A 74 -0.85 -10.34 -0.08
N VAL A 75 -1.45 -9.22 0.32
CA VAL A 75 -1.49 -8.80 1.73
C VAL A 75 -2.27 -9.82 2.59
N SER A 76 -3.34 -10.40 2.02
CA SER A 76 -4.20 -11.35 2.74
C SER A 76 -3.58 -12.73 2.95
N VAL A 77 -2.58 -13.12 2.14
CA VAL A 77 -1.92 -14.43 2.28
C VAL A 77 -0.69 -14.39 3.18
N LEU A 78 -0.25 -13.21 3.60
CA LEU A 78 0.93 -13.06 4.43
C LEU A 78 0.64 -13.48 5.87
N PRO A 79 1.58 -14.15 6.55
CA PRO A 79 1.55 -14.27 8.00
C PRO A 79 1.52 -12.88 8.65
N SER A 80 0.76 -12.71 9.74
CA SER A 80 0.62 -11.42 10.44
C SER A 80 1.94 -10.65 10.67
N PRO A 81 3.04 -11.29 11.14
CA PRO A 81 4.30 -10.57 11.37
C PRO A 81 4.95 -10.00 10.09
N SER A 82 4.59 -10.54 8.92
CA SER A 82 5.14 -10.14 7.63
C SER A 82 4.34 -9.03 6.94
N VAL A 83 3.11 -8.77 7.39
CA VAL A 83 2.19 -7.78 6.77
C VAL A 83 2.81 -6.38 6.79
N VAL A 84 3.19 -5.88 7.97
CA VAL A 84 3.72 -4.51 8.11
C VAL A 84 5.07 -4.35 7.37
N PRO A 85 6.06 -5.26 7.48
CA PRO A 85 7.28 -5.19 6.67
C PRO A 85 7.00 -5.18 5.16
N PHE A 86 6.07 -6.00 4.67
CA PHE A 86 5.73 -6.05 3.25
C PHE A 86 5.09 -4.75 2.76
N LEU A 87 4.16 -4.19 3.53
CA LEU A 87 3.53 -2.90 3.25
C LEU A 87 4.54 -1.75 3.36
N ARG A 88 5.52 -1.81 4.27
CA ARG A 88 6.60 -0.83 4.34
C ARG A 88 7.39 -0.77 3.03
N ALA A 89 7.77 -1.92 2.50
CA ALA A 89 8.48 -2.00 1.23
C ALA A 89 7.62 -1.51 0.05
N PHE A 90 6.30 -1.74 0.07
CA PHE A 90 5.34 -1.17 -0.88
C PHE A 90 5.39 0.36 -0.86
N TRP A 91 5.13 0.97 0.30
CA TRP A 91 5.07 2.42 0.43
C TRP A 91 6.40 3.10 0.11
N GLN A 92 7.52 2.52 0.55
CA GLN A 92 8.86 3.04 0.22
C GLN A 92 9.15 2.94 -1.28
N THR A 93 8.67 1.89 -1.96
CA THR A 93 8.80 1.76 -3.41
C THR A 93 7.95 2.80 -4.12
N MET A 94 6.69 2.98 -3.72
CA MET A 94 5.83 4.02 -4.28
C MET A 94 6.39 5.42 -4.06
N GLN A 95 6.91 5.72 -2.86
CA GLN A 95 7.56 6.99 -2.55
C GLN A 95 8.72 7.28 -3.50
N ARG A 96 9.60 6.30 -3.72
CA ARG A 96 10.79 6.45 -4.58
C ARG A 96 10.42 6.65 -6.05
N GLU A 97 9.41 5.91 -6.54
CA GLU A 97 9.10 5.89 -7.97
C GLU A 97 8.01 6.89 -8.39
N TRP A 98 7.27 7.48 -7.45
CA TRP A 98 6.07 8.28 -7.76
C TRP A 98 6.31 9.35 -8.83
N THR A 99 7.41 10.09 -8.72
CA THR A 99 7.77 11.17 -9.65
C THR A 99 8.30 10.68 -10.99
N ASN A 100 8.68 9.40 -11.07
CA ASN A 100 9.17 8.76 -12.29
C ASN A 100 8.01 8.16 -13.13
N ILE A 101 6.80 8.12 -12.57
CA ILE A 101 5.61 7.64 -13.28
C ILE A 101 5.12 8.76 -14.20
N ASP A 102 5.16 8.52 -15.51
CA ASP A 102 4.60 9.44 -16.48
C ASP A 102 3.06 9.46 -16.43
N VAL A 103 2.48 10.55 -16.94
CA VAL A 103 1.03 10.81 -16.87
C VAL A 103 0.20 9.67 -17.47
N LEU A 104 0.66 9.04 -18.55
CA LEU A 104 -0.08 7.95 -19.23
C LEU A 104 -0.13 6.66 -18.39
N ARG A 105 0.76 6.51 -17.40
CA ARG A 105 0.82 5.36 -16.50
C ARG A 105 0.23 5.66 -15.13
N MET A 106 0.01 6.92 -14.78
CA MET A 106 -0.37 7.31 -13.41
C MET A 106 -1.64 6.60 -12.92
N GLU A 107 -2.70 6.59 -13.72
CA GLU A 107 -4.01 6.00 -13.36
C GLU A 107 -3.93 4.59 -12.75
N LYS A 108 -3.11 3.72 -13.35
CA LYS A 108 -3.01 2.33 -12.89
C LYS A 108 -2.25 2.22 -11.56
N PHE A 109 -1.31 3.13 -11.30
CA PHE A 109 -0.61 3.20 -10.02
C PHE A 109 -1.46 3.86 -8.93
N LEU A 110 -2.30 4.84 -9.27
CA LEU A 110 -3.32 5.37 -8.36
C LEU A 110 -4.29 4.26 -7.93
N LEU A 111 -4.77 3.46 -8.89
CA LEU A 111 -5.60 2.28 -8.61
C LEU A 111 -4.87 1.27 -7.71
N LEU A 112 -3.60 0.97 -7.99
CA LEU A 112 -2.80 0.06 -7.18
C LEU A 112 -2.70 0.53 -5.73
N VAL A 113 -2.44 1.82 -5.49
CA VAL A 113 -2.41 2.38 -4.13
C VAL A 113 -3.75 2.25 -3.44
N ARG A 114 -4.85 2.51 -4.14
CA ARG A 114 -6.21 2.33 -3.60
C ARG A 114 -6.47 0.88 -3.20
N ARG A 115 -6.09 -0.09 -4.03
CA ARG A 115 -6.24 -1.52 -3.71
C ARG A 115 -5.39 -1.95 -2.52
N TYR A 116 -4.17 -1.43 -2.40
CA TYR A 116 -3.30 -1.73 -1.27
C TYR A 116 -3.80 -1.15 0.05
N LEU A 117 -4.28 0.09 0.04
CA LEU A 117 -4.88 0.69 1.25
C LEU A 117 -6.13 -0.10 1.68
N GLY A 118 -7.05 -0.37 0.75
CA GLY A 118 -8.26 -1.15 1.02
C GLY A 118 -7.97 -2.57 1.50
N ALA A 119 -7.03 -3.28 0.88
CA ALA A 119 -6.63 -4.62 1.32
C ALA A 119 -6.01 -4.60 2.73
N THR A 120 -5.28 -3.53 3.07
CA THR A 120 -4.72 -3.38 4.41
C THR A 120 -5.80 -3.18 5.46
N PHE A 121 -6.76 -2.28 5.21
CA PHE A 121 -7.89 -2.09 6.12
C PHE A 121 -8.76 -3.34 6.25
N LYS A 122 -8.93 -4.10 5.16
CA LYS A 122 -9.62 -5.39 5.21
C LYS A 122 -8.90 -6.37 6.15
N VAL A 123 -7.58 -6.48 6.07
CA VAL A 123 -6.80 -7.33 6.99
C VAL A 123 -6.91 -6.86 8.44
N LEU A 124 -6.91 -5.55 8.69
CA LEU A 124 -7.14 -5.02 10.05
C LEU A 124 -8.53 -5.40 10.58
N LYS A 125 -9.58 -5.25 9.75
CA LYS A 125 -10.95 -5.66 10.09
C LYS A 125 -11.04 -7.16 10.38
N GLU A 126 -10.49 -8.00 9.52
CA GLU A 126 -10.50 -9.47 9.69
C GLU A 126 -9.70 -9.90 10.92
N GLY A 127 -8.66 -9.15 11.28
CA GLY A 127 -7.91 -9.31 12.52
C GLY A 127 -8.59 -8.72 13.77
N GLY A 128 -9.84 -8.25 13.65
CA GLY A 128 -10.60 -7.68 14.77
C GLY A 128 -10.05 -6.35 15.28
N TRP A 129 -9.37 -5.59 14.44
CA TRP A 129 -8.72 -4.32 14.80
C TRP A 129 -7.76 -4.44 15.99
N GLU A 130 -7.00 -5.53 16.02
CA GLU A 130 -6.00 -5.79 17.06
C GLU A 130 -5.06 -4.58 17.23
N GLU A 131 -4.96 -4.10 18.47
CA GLU A 131 -4.33 -2.82 18.81
C GLU A 131 -2.88 -2.71 18.33
N GLY A 132 -2.08 -3.76 18.50
CA GLY A 132 -0.68 -3.80 18.08
C GLY A 132 -0.53 -3.66 16.56
N LEU A 133 -1.36 -4.36 15.79
CA LEU A 133 -1.35 -4.32 14.34
C LEU A 133 -1.88 -2.97 13.81
N VAL A 134 -2.96 -2.44 14.38
CA VAL A 134 -3.49 -1.11 14.04
C VAL A 134 -2.43 -0.04 14.29
N LYS A 135 -1.80 -0.04 15.47
CA LYS A 135 -0.72 0.88 15.82
C LYS A 135 0.44 0.78 14.84
N SER A 136 0.91 -0.44 14.56
CA SER A 136 2.02 -0.66 13.62
C SER A 136 1.69 -0.18 12.20
N HIS A 137 0.42 -0.29 11.78
CA HIS A 137 -0.02 0.23 10.49
C HIS A 137 -0.08 1.77 10.46
N VAL A 138 -0.62 2.39 11.50
CA VAL A 138 -0.66 3.86 11.64
C VAL A 138 0.77 4.43 11.66
N GLU A 139 1.66 3.84 12.45
CA GLU A 139 3.09 4.20 12.47
C GLU A 139 3.73 4.10 11.09
N LEU A 140 3.41 3.05 10.31
CA LEU A 140 3.88 2.92 8.93
C LEU A 140 3.36 4.05 8.01
N LEU A 141 2.08 4.42 8.13
CA LEU A 141 1.54 5.53 7.34
C LEU A 141 2.21 6.85 7.69
N LEU A 142 2.45 7.10 8.99
CA LEU A 142 3.19 8.26 9.48
C LEU A 142 4.67 8.24 9.07
N GLU A 143 5.28 7.05 8.95
CA GLU A 143 6.67 6.87 8.52
C GLU A 143 6.84 7.26 7.04
N VAL A 144 5.89 6.89 6.18
CA VAL A 144 6.06 6.98 4.72
C VAL A 144 5.06 7.91 4.02
N PRO A 145 3.83 7.52 3.66
CA PRO A 145 2.94 8.36 2.85
C PRO A 145 2.49 9.65 3.56
N CYS A 146 2.32 9.62 4.87
CA CYS A 146 1.79 10.72 5.69
C CYS A 146 2.88 11.42 6.52
N ASN A 147 4.15 11.14 6.22
CA ASN A 147 5.27 11.78 6.91
C ASN A 147 5.26 13.29 6.70
N VAL A 148 5.38 14.06 7.78
CA VAL A 148 5.33 15.54 7.77
C VAL A 148 6.70 16.21 7.76
N THR A 149 7.78 15.48 8.04
CA THR A 149 9.14 16.03 8.10
C THR A 149 9.97 15.69 6.87
N GLU A 150 9.68 14.57 6.22
CA GLU A 150 10.43 14.08 5.07
C GLU A 150 10.02 14.80 3.77
N VAL A 151 10.96 15.54 3.21
CA VAL A 151 10.77 16.30 1.96
C VAL A 151 10.70 15.37 0.74
N ARG A 152 11.29 14.17 0.83
CA ARG A 152 11.29 13.18 -0.26
C ARG A 152 9.94 12.51 -0.48
N VAL A 153 8.93 12.73 0.36
CA VAL A 153 7.58 12.20 0.10
C VAL A 153 6.86 13.11 -0.90
N PRO A 154 6.57 12.62 -2.12
CA PRO A 154 5.99 13.46 -3.16
C PRO A 154 4.55 13.89 -2.78
N ASN A 155 4.22 15.17 -2.96
CA ASN A 155 2.87 15.65 -2.60
C ASN A 155 1.76 14.95 -3.39
N GLY A 156 2.01 14.53 -4.64
CA GLY A 156 1.04 13.75 -5.41
C GLY A 156 0.63 12.44 -4.72
N MET A 157 1.57 11.80 -4.02
CA MET A 157 1.31 10.61 -3.21
C MET A 157 0.45 10.96 -1.99
N ARG A 158 0.80 12.04 -1.27
CA ARG A 158 0.01 12.54 -0.12
C ARG A 158 -1.43 12.84 -0.53
N PHE A 159 -1.62 13.59 -1.61
CA PHE A 159 -2.95 13.94 -2.11
C PHE A 159 -3.77 12.70 -2.43
N HIS A 160 -3.19 11.74 -3.17
CA HIS A 160 -3.91 10.53 -3.51
C HIS A 160 -4.28 9.70 -2.28
N VAL A 161 -3.39 9.56 -1.30
CA VAL A 161 -3.72 8.87 -0.04
C VAL A 161 -4.87 9.59 0.68
N ILE A 162 -4.86 10.93 0.76
CA ILE A 162 -5.95 11.69 1.38
C ILE A 162 -7.27 11.48 0.61
N ASP A 163 -7.24 11.57 -0.72
CA ASP A 163 -8.43 11.47 -1.59
C ASP A 163 -9.17 10.14 -1.44
N ILE A 164 -8.46 9.06 -1.15
CA ILE A 164 -9.04 7.72 -1.08
C ILE A 164 -9.25 7.23 0.35
N TYR A 165 -8.74 7.93 1.37
CA TYR A 165 -8.67 7.39 2.73
C TYR A 165 -10.04 7.03 3.29
N VAL A 166 -10.96 8.00 3.30
CA VAL A 166 -12.31 7.84 3.86
C VAL A 166 -13.12 6.81 3.08
N ASP A 167 -13.01 6.79 1.74
CA ASP A 167 -13.67 5.78 0.90
C ASP A 167 -13.26 4.34 1.26
N GLU A 168 -11.96 4.14 1.54
CA GLU A 168 -11.46 2.81 1.89
C GLU A 168 -11.81 2.42 3.34
N LEU A 169 -11.97 3.39 4.26
CA LEU A 169 -12.52 3.15 5.60
C LEU A 169 -14.01 2.78 5.56
N GLU A 170 -14.79 3.50 4.75
CA GLU A 170 -16.21 3.22 4.52
C GLU A 170 -16.39 1.81 3.95
N ARG A 171 -15.54 1.40 3.00
CA ARG A 171 -15.61 0.06 2.40
C ARG A 171 -15.43 -1.08 3.42
N VAL A 172 -14.70 -0.83 4.50
CA VAL A 172 -14.53 -1.81 5.59
C VAL A 172 -15.51 -1.58 6.73
N GLU A 173 -16.51 -0.71 6.53
CA GLU A 173 -17.56 -0.39 7.50
C GLU A 173 -17.00 0.23 8.80
N LEU A 174 -15.82 0.87 8.77
CA LEU A 174 -15.24 1.47 9.98
C LEU A 174 -15.99 2.74 10.42
N LEU A 175 -16.80 3.32 9.55
CA LEU A 175 -17.57 4.55 9.81
C LEU A 175 -18.93 4.27 10.49
N GLU A 176 -19.25 3.01 10.76
CA GLU A 176 -20.47 2.64 11.51
C GLU A 176 -20.32 2.90 13.01
N GLU A 177 -21.45 3.10 13.69
CA GLU A 177 -21.52 3.34 15.15
C GLU A 177 -20.80 2.24 15.97
N GLY A 178 -20.16 2.65 17.06
CA GLY A 178 -19.50 1.74 18.02
C GLY A 178 -18.04 1.41 17.68
N LYS A 179 -17.44 2.09 16.70
CA LYS A 179 -16.01 1.93 16.30
C LYS A 179 -15.19 3.21 16.45
N GLU A 180 -15.70 4.19 17.20
CA GLU A 180 -15.16 5.55 17.30
C GLU A 180 -13.72 5.57 17.81
N GLU A 181 -13.39 4.71 18.79
CA GLU A 181 -12.03 4.62 19.32
C GLU A 181 -11.01 4.15 18.26
N ILE A 182 -11.39 3.14 17.46
CA ILE A 182 -10.53 2.61 16.39
C ILE A 182 -10.43 3.65 15.27
N LEU A 183 -11.55 4.27 14.92
CA LEU A 183 -11.60 5.31 13.90
C LEU A 183 -10.68 6.48 14.25
N GLU A 184 -10.70 6.98 15.48
CA GLU A 184 -9.81 8.06 15.93
C GLU A 184 -8.33 7.72 15.78
N ARG A 185 -7.95 6.48 16.11
CA ARG A 185 -6.57 6.00 15.92
C ARG A 185 -6.20 5.91 14.45
N VAL A 186 -7.09 5.37 13.62
CA VAL A 186 -6.85 5.20 12.18
C VAL A 186 -6.84 6.54 11.44
N LEU A 187 -7.52 7.58 11.93
CA LEU A 187 -7.47 8.93 11.35
C LEU A 187 -6.20 9.74 11.72
N GLU A 188 -5.37 9.23 12.63
CA GLU A 188 -4.13 9.90 13.06
C GLU A 188 -3.22 10.36 11.89
N PRO A 189 -2.98 9.56 10.83
CA PRO A 189 -2.16 10.00 9.70
C PRO A 189 -2.71 11.23 8.97
N LEU A 190 -4.04 11.36 8.83
CA LEU A 190 -4.66 12.54 8.24
C LEU A 190 -4.55 13.74 9.18
N ARG A 191 -4.76 13.55 10.49
CA ARG A 191 -4.59 14.62 11.49
C ARG A 191 -3.14 15.11 11.55
N ALA A 192 -2.16 14.22 11.42
CA ALA A 192 -0.76 14.58 11.33
C ALA A 192 -0.49 15.46 10.11
N LEU A 193 -0.96 15.05 8.92
CA LEU A 193 -0.84 15.85 7.70
C LEU A 193 -1.52 17.22 7.81
N GLN A 194 -2.73 17.28 8.37
CA GLN A 194 -3.48 18.52 8.59
C GLN A 194 -2.68 19.53 9.42
N LYS A 195 -2.07 19.07 10.53
CA LYS A 195 -1.36 19.94 11.48
C LYS A 195 0.07 20.27 11.04
N GLY A 196 0.79 19.27 10.53
CA GLY A 196 2.25 19.32 10.40
C GLY A 196 2.79 19.34 8.97
N SER A 197 1.98 19.07 7.94
CA SER A 197 2.52 18.99 6.58
C SER A 197 3.17 20.32 6.15
N PRO A 198 4.34 20.30 5.49
CA PRO A 198 5.08 21.52 5.15
C PRO A 198 4.32 22.38 4.13
N THR A 199 3.49 21.77 3.30
CA THR A 199 2.76 22.47 2.23
C THR A 199 1.32 22.76 2.64
N LYS A 200 0.93 24.04 2.51
CA LYS A 200 -0.44 24.49 2.81
C LYS A 200 -1.51 23.69 2.04
N PRO A 201 -1.36 23.40 0.74
CA PRO A 201 -2.34 22.60 0.00
C PRO A 201 -2.61 21.22 0.62
N VAL A 202 -1.58 20.51 1.09
CA VAL A 202 -1.76 19.21 1.74
C VAL A 202 -2.49 19.36 3.07
N ARG A 203 -2.19 20.40 3.86
CA ARG A 203 -2.90 20.67 5.13
C ARG A 203 -4.39 20.94 4.89
N VAL A 204 -4.70 21.74 3.88
CA VAL A 204 -6.09 22.06 3.49
C VAL A 204 -6.81 20.80 3.04
N LYS A 205 -6.20 20.00 2.16
CA LYS A 205 -6.82 18.77 1.66
C LYS A 205 -7.05 17.73 2.76
N ALA A 206 -6.10 17.58 3.68
CA ALA A 206 -6.26 16.71 4.85
C ALA A 206 -7.36 17.22 5.80
N LYS A 207 -7.50 18.55 5.93
CA LYS A 207 -8.61 19.14 6.67
C LYS A 207 -9.96 18.81 6.02
N GLU A 208 -10.08 19.00 4.70
CA GLU A 208 -11.30 18.69 3.95
C GLU A 208 -11.70 17.22 4.12
N ALA A 209 -10.74 16.29 4.04
CA ALA A 209 -11.01 14.86 4.24
C ALA A 209 -11.43 14.51 5.70
N LEU A 210 -11.00 15.30 6.69
CA LEU A 210 -11.42 15.15 8.08
C LEU A 210 -12.77 15.84 8.38
N GLU A 211 -13.28 16.63 7.44
CA GLU A 211 -14.60 17.27 7.47
C GLU A 211 -15.60 16.57 6.54
N ASP A 212 -15.26 15.36 6.04
CA ASP A 212 -16.14 14.53 5.22
C ASP A 212 -17.40 14.15 6.01
N GLU A 213 -18.58 14.33 5.41
CA GLU A 213 -19.89 14.15 6.07
C GLU A 213 -20.14 12.71 6.57
N ARG A 214 -19.35 11.75 6.12
CA ARG A 214 -19.43 10.34 6.55
C ARG A 214 -18.70 10.07 7.88
N LEU A 215 -17.83 10.97 8.34
CA LEU A 215 -17.06 10.86 9.59
C LEU A 215 -17.80 11.48 10.78
#